data_AF-E6UBV5-F1
#
_entry.id   AF-E6UBV5-F1
#
_cell.length_a   1.000
_cell.length_b   1.000
_cell.length_c   1.000
_cell.angle_alpha   90.00
_cell.angle_beta   90.00
_cell.angle_gamma   90.00
#
_symmetry.space_group_name_H-M   'P 1'
#
loop_
_entity.id
_entity.type
_entity.pdbx_description
1 polymer ?
#
loop_
_entity_poly.entity_id
_entity_poly.type
_entity_poly.pdbx_seq_one_letter_code
_entity_poly.pdbx_strand_id
1 'polypeptide(L)'
;MQQVWQYSPEQKFVIKPRLARGERSTGGGLWFITLLPLIGMVMESFAVDKYSGAVLWLMVIGLMFFGCYADLRHADDLDDMTRQGLKKAVLIPPLYLYRRDKARGVGTTKGIVMGILMVAAFFSNGFVKGLTVDADSIIERLEMTPVSVLGYKEPDDDKTIGSQLEGWFDDSKYESDCTHTGDIYAVTYSGTHEGKTAEITVNVEHDGYIFKDITPEGITLDGKELEDDELKDMQKTIFVGDEADDEEENSEVSSEKASEKE
;
A
#
# COMPACT_ATOMS: atom_id res chain seq x y z
N MET A 1 -76.47 -33.59 26.65
CA MET A 1 -75.20 -33.48 27.40
C MET A 1 -74.34 -32.43 26.69
N GLN A 2 -74.11 -31.28 27.31
CA GLN A 2 -73.25 -30.22 26.76
C GLN A 2 -71.78 -30.58 27.01
N GLN A 3 -70.98 -30.66 25.95
CA GLN A 3 -69.53 -30.76 26.07
C GLN A 3 -68.96 -29.37 26.35
N VAL A 4 -68.47 -29.19 27.57
CA VAL A 4 -67.76 -27.98 28.00
C VAL A 4 -66.33 -28.10 27.52
N TRP A 5 -65.92 -27.21 26.61
CA TRP A 5 -64.53 -27.06 26.21
C TRP A 5 -63.72 -26.54 27.40
N GLN A 6 -62.83 -27.36 27.95
CA GLN A 6 -61.85 -26.92 28.93
C GLN A 6 -60.73 -26.17 28.22
N TYR A 7 -60.69 -24.84 28.41
CA TYR A 7 -59.56 -24.02 28.04
C TYR A 7 -58.42 -24.28 29.04
N SER A 8 -57.27 -24.77 28.56
CA SER A 8 -56.04 -24.87 29.36
C SER A 8 -55.40 -23.47 29.43
N PRO A 9 -55.28 -22.85 30.62
CA PRO A 9 -54.94 -21.43 30.73
C PRO A 9 -53.43 -21.12 30.76
N GLU A 10 -52.55 -22.02 30.31
CA GLU A 10 -51.10 -21.83 30.44
C GLU A 10 -50.30 -22.01 29.14
N GLN A 11 -50.82 -21.53 28.01
CA GLN A 11 -49.91 -21.09 26.94
C GLN A 11 -49.40 -19.69 27.29
N LYS A 12 -48.37 -19.64 28.13
CA LYS A 12 -47.54 -18.43 28.29
C LYS A 12 -46.94 -18.14 26.91
N PHE A 13 -47.58 -17.23 26.18
CA PHE A 13 -46.96 -16.61 25.02
C PHE A 13 -45.69 -15.92 25.54
N VAL A 14 -44.54 -16.57 25.34
CA VAL A 14 -43.25 -15.93 25.49
C VAL A 14 -43.16 -14.92 24.35
N ILE A 15 -43.71 -13.72 24.59
CA ILE A 15 -43.46 -12.56 23.76
C ILE A 15 -41.98 -12.26 23.96
N LYS A 16 -41.12 -12.89 23.14
CA LYS A 16 -39.74 -12.45 23.00
C LYS A 16 -39.82 -10.97 22.65
N PRO A 17 -39.25 -10.05 23.44
CA PRO A 17 -39.33 -8.65 23.12
C PRO A 17 -38.78 -8.45 21.71
N ARG A 18 -39.59 -7.85 20.83
CA ARG A 18 -39.16 -7.33 19.53
C ARG A 18 -38.15 -6.23 19.83
N LEU A 19 -36.89 -6.61 19.98
CA LEU A 19 -35.78 -5.67 19.92
C LEU A 19 -35.63 -5.29 18.44
N ALA A 20 -35.56 -3.98 18.19
CA ALA A 20 -35.03 -3.41 16.96
C ALA A 20 -33.54 -3.77 16.84
N ARG A 21 -33.29 -5.05 16.57
CA ARG A 21 -32.02 -5.60 16.13
C ARG A 21 -32.28 -5.90 14.67
N GLY A 22 -31.83 -5.03 13.77
CA GLY A 22 -31.42 -5.53 12.47
C GLY A 22 -30.62 -6.78 12.75
N GLU A 23 -31.11 -7.89 12.22
CA GLU A 23 -30.50 -9.19 12.37
C GLU A 23 -29.00 -8.98 12.16
N ARG A 24 -28.20 -9.11 13.23
CA ARG A 24 -26.84 -9.58 13.04
C ARG A 24 -27.07 -10.94 12.42
N SER A 25 -27.18 -10.97 11.09
CA SER A 25 -27.10 -12.21 10.35
C SER A 25 -25.85 -12.84 10.91
N THR A 26 -26.04 -13.92 11.66
CA THR A 26 -24.95 -14.70 12.23
C THR A 26 -24.00 -15.16 11.12
N GLY A 27 -24.46 -15.13 9.86
CA GLY A 27 -23.63 -15.19 8.65
C GLY A 27 -22.95 -13.87 8.26
N GLY A 28 -23.65 -12.73 8.26
CA GLY A 28 -23.11 -11.43 7.85
C GLY A 28 -21.94 -10.93 8.70
N GLY A 29 -22.02 -11.09 10.03
CA GLY A 29 -20.90 -10.74 10.92
C GLY A 29 -19.66 -11.60 10.70
N LEU A 30 -19.84 -12.90 10.38
CA LEU A 30 -18.73 -13.79 10.04
C LEU A 30 -18.15 -13.48 8.67
N TRP A 31 -18.97 -13.08 7.69
CA TRP A 31 -18.49 -12.63 6.39
C TRP A 31 -17.64 -11.36 6.48
N PHE A 32 -18.00 -10.42 7.36
CA PHE A 32 -17.15 -9.26 7.62
C PHE A 32 -15.75 -9.68 8.08
N ILE A 33 -15.66 -10.62 9.03
CA ILE A 33 -14.38 -11.17 9.50
C ILE A 33 -13.62 -11.85 8.36
N THR A 34 -14.31 -12.64 7.53
CA THR A 34 -13.72 -13.32 6.36
C THR A 34 -13.09 -12.34 5.37
N LEU A 35 -13.68 -11.15 5.19
CA LEU A 35 -13.23 -10.17 4.21
C LEU A 35 -12.21 -9.16 4.78
N LEU A 36 -11.92 -9.18 6.07
CA LEU A 36 -10.93 -8.28 6.69
C LEU A 36 -9.55 -8.32 6.03
N PRO A 37 -8.97 -9.47 5.63
CA PRO A 37 -7.67 -9.47 4.96
C PRO A 37 -7.71 -8.75 3.61
N LEU A 38 -8.84 -8.84 2.88
CA LEU A 38 -9.03 -8.10 1.63
C LEU A 38 -9.07 -6.59 1.87
N ILE A 39 -9.81 -6.16 2.91
CA ILE A 39 -9.85 -4.74 3.31
C ILE A 39 -8.44 -4.27 3.72
N GLY A 40 -7.70 -5.09 4.45
CA GLY A 40 -6.30 -4.82 4.81
C GLY A 40 -5.42 -4.60 3.59
N MET A 41 -5.48 -5.49 2.60
CA MET A 41 -4.73 -5.35 1.35
C MET A 41 -5.08 -4.06 0.58
N VAL A 42 -6.36 -3.68 0.53
CA VAL A 42 -6.78 -2.45 -0.15
C VAL A 42 -6.37 -1.20 0.63
N MET A 43 -6.45 -1.22 1.96
CA MET A 43 -6.03 -0.07 2.76
C MET A 43 -4.50 0.09 2.76
N GLU A 44 -3.76 -1.00 2.65
CA GLU A 44 -2.30 -0.99 2.57
C GLU A 44 -1.79 -0.25 1.33
N SER A 45 -2.54 -0.23 0.22
CA SER A 45 -2.13 0.55 -0.96
C SER A 45 -2.16 2.06 -0.75
N PHE A 46 -2.75 2.53 0.36
CA PHE A 46 -2.76 3.93 0.77
C PHE A 46 -1.85 4.20 1.98
N ALA A 47 -1.05 3.22 2.41
CA ALA A 47 -0.08 3.42 3.49
C ALA A 47 1.06 4.33 3.01
N VAL A 48 1.41 5.32 3.83
CA VAL A 48 2.44 6.33 3.51
C VAL A 48 3.84 5.82 3.86
N ASP A 49 3.95 4.91 4.82
CA ASP A 49 5.23 4.40 5.29
C ASP A 49 5.09 2.97 5.85
N LYS A 50 6.21 2.25 5.95
CA LYS A 50 6.26 0.88 6.49
C LYS A 50 5.65 0.74 7.90
N TYR A 51 5.77 1.74 8.77
CA TYR A 51 5.21 1.67 10.12
C TYR A 51 3.68 1.82 10.10
N SER A 52 3.15 2.71 9.26
CA SER A 52 1.71 2.84 9.05
C SER A 52 1.09 1.54 8.51
N GLY A 53 1.76 0.88 7.56
CA GLY A 53 1.38 -0.45 7.06
C GLY A 53 1.40 -1.52 8.16
N ALA A 54 2.44 -1.54 9.00
CA ALA A 54 2.51 -2.46 10.14
C ALA A 54 1.35 -2.25 11.14
N VAL A 55 1.06 -0.99 11.49
CA VAL A 55 -0.03 -0.66 12.42
C VAL A 55 -1.38 -1.06 11.83
N LEU A 56 -1.59 -0.84 10.53
CA LEU A 56 -2.77 -1.31 9.82
C LEU A 56 -2.92 -2.83 9.94
N TRP A 57 -1.87 -3.60 9.63
CA TRP A 57 -1.93 -5.06 9.71
C TRP A 57 -2.13 -5.57 11.14
N LEU A 58 -1.52 -4.94 12.15
CA LEU A 58 -1.78 -5.22 13.55
C LEU A 58 -3.26 -4.99 13.91
N MET A 59 -3.86 -3.91 13.39
CA MET A 59 -5.28 -3.62 13.58
C MET A 59 -6.16 -4.66 12.87
N VAL A 60 -5.88 -5.01 11.62
CA VAL A 60 -6.61 -6.03 10.85
C VAL A 60 -6.58 -7.37 11.57
N ILE A 61 -5.39 -7.80 12.02
CA ILE A 61 -5.20 -9.02 12.80
C ILE A 61 -5.98 -8.95 14.13
N GLY A 62 -5.88 -7.83 14.84
CA GLY A 62 -6.63 -7.59 16.07
C GLY A 62 -8.15 -7.68 15.86
N LEU A 63 -8.68 -7.10 14.79
CA LEU A 63 -10.09 -7.13 14.43
C LEU A 63 -10.55 -8.55 14.05
N MET A 64 -9.73 -9.34 13.37
CA MET A 64 -10.03 -10.75 13.08
C MET A 64 -10.21 -11.55 14.36
N PHE A 65 -9.26 -11.43 15.30
CA PHE A 65 -9.34 -12.11 16.59
C PHE A 65 -10.53 -11.62 17.41
N PHE A 66 -10.72 -10.30 17.51
CA PHE A 66 -11.83 -9.71 18.23
C PHE A 66 -13.18 -10.16 17.66
N GLY A 67 -13.30 -10.22 16.33
CA GLY A 67 -14.49 -10.72 15.65
C GLY A 67 -14.79 -12.19 15.99
N CYS A 68 -13.77 -13.07 15.96
CA CYS A 68 -13.93 -14.47 16.36
C CYS A 68 -14.30 -14.61 17.85
N TYR A 69 -13.68 -13.84 18.74
CA TYR A 69 -14.03 -13.81 20.16
C TYR A 69 -15.45 -13.29 20.41
N ALA A 70 -15.85 -12.24 19.70
CA ALA A 70 -17.19 -11.67 19.80
C ALA A 70 -18.24 -12.67 19.31
N ASP A 71 -18.02 -13.37 18.19
CA ASP A 71 -18.92 -14.44 17.73
C ASP A 71 -19.03 -15.56 18.78
N LEU A 72 -17.91 -16.06 19.32
CA LEU A 72 -17.91 -17.13 20.33
C LEU A 72 -18.69 -16.75 21.61
N ARG A 73 -18.65 -15.46 22.00
CA ARG A 73 -19.39 -14.96 23.16
C ARG A 73 -20.91 -14.95 22.92
N HIS A 74 -21.34 -14.73 21.69
CA HIS A 74 -22.75 -14.65 21.30
C HIS A 74 -23.29 -15.94 20.66
N ALA A 75 -22.46 -16.98 20.57
CA ALA A 75 -22.82 -18.30 20.05
C ALA A 75 -23.54 -19.14 21.11
N ASP A 76 -24.72 -18.69 21.53
CA ASP A 76 -25.58 -19.39 22.49
C ASP A 76 -26.31 -20.60 21.87
N ASP A 77 -26.16 -20.80 20.56
CA ASP A 77 -26.74 -21.86 19.74
C ASP A 77 -25.91 -23.16 19.72
N LEU A 78 -24.77 -23.21 20.40
CA LEU A 78 -23.81 -24.32 20.31
C LEU A 78 -23.74 -25.13 21.61
N ASP A 79 -23.62 -26.46 21.46
CA ASP A 79 -23.30 -27.37 22.56
C ASP A 79 -21.96 -27.02 23.24
N ASP A 80 -21.86 -27.27 24.54
CA ASP A 80 -20.68 -26.95 25.36
C ASP A 80 -19.39 -27.58 24.83
N MET A 81 -19.46 -28.81 24.32
CA MET A 81 -18.31 -29.52 23.74
C MET A 81 -17.80 -28.81 22.48
N THR A 82 -18.72 -28.39 21.61
CA THR A 82 -18.43 -27.65 20.38
C THR A 82 -17.86 -26.26 20.70
N ARG A 83 -18.43 -25.59 21.71
CA ARG A 83 -17.97 -24.29 22.20
C ARG A 83 -16.53 -24.33 22.74
N GLN A 84 -16.18 -25.36 23.51
CA GLN A 84 -14.80 -25.57 23.97
C GLN A 84 -13.82 -25.85 22.82
N GLY A 85 -14.24 -26.62 21.82
CA GLY A 85 -13.47 -26.88 20.60
C GLY A 85 -13.23 -25.64 19.74
N LEU A 86 -14.20 -24.72 19.71
CA LEU A 86 -14.08 -23.42 19.03
C LEU A 86 -13.18 -22.45 19.80
N LYS A 87 -13.23 -22.43 21.13
CA LYS A 87 -12.39 -21.55 21.96
C LYS A 87 -10.89 -21.73 21.66
N LYS A 88 -10.45 -22.97 21.42
CA LYS A 88 -9.07 -23.28 21.01
C LYS A 88 -8.76 -22.82 19.58
N ALA A 89 -9.76 -22.79 18.71
CA ALA A 89 -9.61 -22.42 17.30
C ALA A 89 -9.60 -20.91 17.07
N VAL A 90 -10.01 -20.07 18.03
CA VAL A 90 -10.01 -18.60 17.90
C VAL A 90 -8.62 -18.05 17.56
N LEU A 91 -7.55 -18.69 18.04
CA LEU A 91 -6.16 -18.32 17.75
C LEU A 91 -5.78 -18.51 16.27
N ILE A 92 -6.58 -19.25 15.49
CA ILE A 92 -6.38 -19.47 14.06
C ILE A 92 -7.70 -19.14 13.37
N PRO A 93 -7.95 -17.87 12.99
CA PRO A 93 -9.23 -17.41 12.44
C PRO A 93 -9.80 -18.26 11.28
N PRO A 94 -8.98 -18.76 10.32
CA PRO A 94 -9.50 -19.64 9.26
C PRO A 94 -10.04 -20.97 9.81
N LEU A 95 -9.34 -21.54 10.79
CA LEU A 95 -9.74 -22.78 11.46
C LEU A 95 -10.98 -22.55 12.33
N TYR A 96 -11.09 -21.40 12.99
CA TYR A 96 -12.29 -21.00 13.73
C TYR A 96 -13.51 -20.97 12.81
N LEU A 97 -13.43 -20.24 11.70
CA LEU A 97 -14.52 -20.11 10.73
C LEU A 97 -14.92 -21.47 10.14
N TYR A 98 -13.93 -22.30 9.79
CA TYR A 98 -14.18 -23.66 9.30
C TYR A 98 -14.96 -24.52 10.30
N ARG A 99 -14.55 -24.54 11.57
CA ARG A 99 -15.24 -25.31 12.62
C ARG A 99 -16.62 -24.72 12.94
N ARG A 100 -16.77 -23.40 12.90
CA ARG A 100 -18.04 -22.70 13.12
C ARG A 100 -19.07 -23.00 12.03
N ASP A 101 -18.65 -22.99 10.76
CA ASP A 101 -19.50 -23.34 9.62
C ASP A 101 -19.93 -24.81 9.68
N LYS A 102 -18.98 -25.72 9.97
CA LYS A 102 -19.28 -27.15 10.17
C LYS A 102 -20.28 -27.40 11.29
N ALA A 103 -20.16 -26.68 12.42
CA ALA A 103 -21.08 -26.79 13.54
C ALA A 103 -22.51 -26.31 13.23
N ARG A 104 -22.67 -25.39 12.26
CA ARG A 104 -23.98 -24.90 11.82
C ARG A 104 -24.58 -25.71 10.66
N GLY A 105 -23.83 -26.66 10.08
CA GLY A 105 -24.24 -27.35 8.86
C GLY A 105 -24.31 -26.44 7.62
N VAL A 106 -23.72 -25.24 7.70
CA VAL A 106 -23.62 -24.30 6.59
C VAL A 106 -22.29 -24.59 5.88
N GLY A 107 -22.26 -24.63 4.55
CA GLY A 107 -21.06 -25.00 3.78
C GLY A 107 -19.79 -24.25 4.23
N THR A 108 -18.63 -24.91 4.12
CA THR A 108 -17.34 -24.47 4.68
C THR A 108 -16.68 -23.30 3.94
N THR A 109 -17.47 -22.53 3.18
CA THR A 109 -16.98 -21.52 2.23
C THR A 109 -16.22 -20.39 2.92
N LYS A 110 -16.65 -19.94 4.11
CA LYS A 110 -16.01 -18.78 4.77
C LYS A 110 -14.60 -19.10 5.23
N GLY A 111 -14.38 -20.28 5.82
CA GLY A 111 -13.05 -20.73 6.23
C GLY A 111 -12.09 -20.88 5.05
N ILE A 112 -12.58 -21.38 3.91
CA ILE A 112 -11.78 -21.51 2.67
C ILE A 112 -11.43 -20.14 2.11
N VAL A 113 -12.41 -19.25 1.96
CA VAL A 113 -12.18 -17.88 1.45
C VAL A 113 -11.22 -17.12 2.37
N MET A 114 -11.39 -17.22 3.69
CA MET A 114 -10.48 -16.63 4.66
C MET A 114 -9.05 -17.16 4.50
N GLY A 115 -8.91 -18.48 4.31
CA GLY A 115 -7.61 -19.10 4.08
C GLY A 115 -6.93 -18.56 2.82
N ILE A 116 -7.66 -18.48 1.70
CA ILE A 116 -7.15 -17.91 0.45
C ILE A 116 -6.75 -16.44 0.65
N LEU A 117 -7.60 -15.64 1.29
CA LEU A 117 -7.34 -14.22 1.52
C LEU A 117 -6.16 -14.00 2.49
N MET A 118 -5.95 -14.85 3.48
CA MET A 118 -4.75 -14.79 4.32
C MET A 118 -3.48 -15.11 3.55
N VAL A 119 -3.51 -16.12 2.68
CA VAL A 119 -2.36 -16.46 1.83
C VAL A 119 -2.07 -15.32 0.87
N ALA A 120 -3.10 -14.77 0.21
CA ALA A 120 -2.97 -13.62 -0.67
C ALA A 120 -2.43 -12.40 0.08
N ALA A 121 -2.95 -12.11 1.28
CA ALA A 121 -2.48 -11.04 2.15
C ALA A 121 -1.02 -11.22 2.55
N PHE A 122 -0.59 -12.44 2.83
CA PHE A 122 0.80 -12.73 3.18
C PHE A 122 1.75 -12.38 2.03
N PHE A 123 1.45 -12.78 0.80
CA PHE A 123 2.28 -12.47 -0.36
C PHE A 123 2.14 -11.02 -0.87
N SER A 124 0.97 -10.42 -0.65
CA SER A 124 0.70 -9.04 -1.11
C SER A 124 1.14 -7.98 -0.12
N ASN A 125 1.50 -8.38 1.10
CA ASN A 125 1.97 -7.51 2.17
C ASN A 125 3.17 -6.69 1.70
N GLY A 126 3.14 -5.37 1.91
CA GLY A 126 4.23 -4.48 1.54
C GLY A 126 5.56 -4.83 2.22
N PHE A 127 5.55 -5.48 3.40
CA PHE A 127 6.78 -6.02 4.00
C PHE A 127 7.39 -7.15 3.17
N VAL A 128 6.57 -8.07 2.66
CA VAL A 128 7.05 -9.18 1.84
C VAL A 128 7.48 -8.65 0.48
N LYS A 129 6.70 -7.76 -0.13
CA LYS A 129 7.07 -7.07 -1.36
C LYS A 129 8.37 -6.28 -1.20
N GLY A 130 8.54 -5.57 -0.10
CA GLY A 130 9.76 -4.83 0.25
C GLY A 130 10.99 -5.71 0.36
N LEU A 131 10.85 -6.91 0.92
CA LEU A 131 11.92 -7.92 0.99
C LEU A 131 12.18 -8.63 -0.34
N THR A 132 11.24 -8.56 -1.28
CA THR A 132 11.32 -9.21 -2.59
C THR A 132 11.31 -8.19 -3.74
N VAL A 133 11.67 -6.93 -3.48
CA VAL A 133 11.80 -5.92 -4.52
C VAL A 133 12.91 -6.37 -5.44
N ASP A 134 12.56 -6.60 -6.70
CA ASP A 134 13.52 -6.92 -7.74
C ASP A 134 14.13 -5.62 -8.27
N ALA A 135 15.42 -5.65 -8.62
CA ALA A 135 16.13 -4.51 -9.17
C ALA A 135 15.46 -4.02 -10.47
N ASP A 136 15.01 -4.96 -11.31
CA ASP A 136 14.28 -4.68 -12.55
C ASP A 136 12.96 -3.95 -12.29
N SER A 137 12.27 -4.28 -11.18
CA SER A 137 11.01 -3.64 -10.82
C SER A 137 11.18 -2.20 -10.33
N ILE A 138 12.36 -1.85 -9.82
CA ILE A 138 12.71 -0.47 -9.44
C ILE A 138 12.95 0.36 -10.69
N ILE A 139 13.69 -0.18 -11.66
CA ILE A 139 13.96 0.48 -12.95
C ILE A 139 12.63 0.81 -13.66
N GLU A 140 11.74 -0.19 -13.83
CA GLU A 140 10.45 0.01 -14.51
C GLU A 140 9.58 1.06 -13.80
N ARG A 141 9.54 1.02 -12.46
CA ARG A 141 8.77 2.01 -11.69
C ARG A 141 9.38 3.40 -11.76
N LEU A 142 10.70 3.52 -11.76
CA LEU A 142 11.39 4.79 -11.87
C LEU A 142 11.14 5.42 -13.24
N GLU A 143 11.20 4.65 -14.32
CA GLU A 143 10.92 5.12 -15.69
C GLU A 143 9.48 5.64 -15.88
N MET A 144 8.51 5.05 -15.17
CA MET A 144 7.12 5.51 -15.16
C MET A 144 6.84 6.67 -14.19
N THR A 145 7.82 7.07 -13.38
CA THR A 145 7.63 8.13 -12.39
C THR A 145 7.65 9.51 -13.07
N PRO A 146 6.71 10.41 -12.75
CA PRO A 146 6.72 11.77 -13.27
C PRO A 146 7.98 12.53 -12.85
N VAL A 147 8.51 13.35 -13.76
CA VAL A 147 9.70 14.19 -13.49
C VAL A 147 9.48 15.15 -12.32
N SER A 148 8.23 15.57 -12.08
CA SER A 148 7.87 16.47 -10.99
C SER A 148 8.27 15.96 -9.59
N VAL A 149 8.45 14.64 -9.43
CA VAL A 149 8.90 14.03 -8.17
C VAL A 149 10.37 14.38 -7.87
N LEU A 150 11.17 14.71 -8.88
CA LEU A 150 12.57 15.18 -8.73
C LEU A 150 12.66 16.64 -8.26
N GLY A 151 11.53 17.32 -8.04
CA GLY A 151 11.49 18.71 -7.59
C GLY A 151 11.47 19.75 -8.72
N TYR A 152 11.41 19.32 -9.99
CA TYR A 152 11.24 20.21 -11.13
C TYR A 152 9.77 20.61 -11.30
N LYS A 153 9.51 21.90 -11.53
CA LYS A 153 8.18 22.39 -11.91
C LYS A 153 8.02 22.24 -13.41
N GLU A 154 7.23 21.27 -13.84
CA GLU A 154 6.81 21.18 -15.23
C GLU A 154 5.35 21.57 -15.40
N PRO A 155 4.99 22.19 -16.55
CA PRO A 155 3.61 22.53 -16.87
C PRO A 155 2.77 21.32 -17.30
N ASP A 156 3.39 20.18 -17.64
CA ASP A 156 2.72 18.95 -18.08
C ASP A 156 3.04 17.77 -17.14
N ASP A 157 1.99 17.17 -16.56
CA ASP A 157 2.08 15.99 -15.67
C ASP A 157 2.40 14.69 -16.42
N ASP A 158 2.48 14.72 -17.76
CA ASP A 158 2.61 13.54 -18.63
C ASP A 158 4.07 13.13 -18.92
N LYS A 159 5.07 13.94 -18.52
CA LYS A 159 6.49 13.64 -18.71
C LYS A 159 7.02 12.73 -17.60
N THR A 160 7.53 11.57 -17.99
CA THR A 160 8.14 10.61 -17.06
C THR A 160 9.66 10.60 -17.20
N ILE A 161 10.35 10.12 -16.17
CA ILE A 161 11.82 10.00 -16.18
C ILE A 161 12.28 9.17 -17.39
N GLY A 162 11.59 8.06 -17.69
CA GLY A 162 11.93 7.21 -18.83
C GLY A 162 11.80 7.93 -20.18
N SER A 163 10.73 8.70 -20.40
CA SER A 163 10.54 9.39 -21.69
C SER A 163 11.55 10.51 -21.91
N GLN A 164 12.01 11.17 -20.84
CA GLN A 164 13.08 12.16 -20.92
C GLN A 164 14.44 11.51 -21.23
N LEU A 165 14.76 10.38 -20.57
CA LEU A 165 15.99 9.63 -20.85
C LEU A 165 16.02 9.09 -22.29
N GLU A 166 14.90 8.54 -22.79
CA GLU A 166 14.78 8.11 -24.19
C GLU A 166 14.98 9.24 -25.20
N GLY A 167 14.58 10.47 -24.84
CA GLY A 167 14.78 11.67 -25.67
C GLY A 167 16.20 12.21 -25.63
N TRP A 168 16.91 12.02 -24.53
CA TRP A 168 18.26 12.53 -24.33
C TRP A 168 19.34 11.62 -24.90
N PHE A 169 19.21 10.30 -24.78
CA PHE A 169 20.17 9.35 -25.36
C PHE A 169 20.04 9.25 -26.88
N ASP A 170 21.17 9.14 -27.57
CA ASP A 170 21.26 8.92 -29.01
C ASP A 170 20.51 7.62 -29.40
N ASP A 171 19.78 7.67 -30.51
CA ASP A 171 18.94 6.57 -31.03
C ASP A 171 17.90 6.02 -30.03
N SER A 172 17.62 6.74 -28.94
CA SER A 172 16.74 6.31 -27.83
C SER A 172 17.16 4.95 -27.26
N LYS A 173 18.47 4.71 -27.15
CA LYS A 173 19.02 3.47 -26.61
C LYS A 173 19.92 3.74 -25.41
N TYR A 174 19.58 3.12 -24.30
CA TYR A 174 20.40 3.05 -23.11
C TYR A 174 20.27 1.66 -22.48
N GLU A 175 21.28 1.28 -21.71
CA GLU A 175 21.26 0.13 -20.81
C GLU A 175 21.04 0.64 -19.38
N SER A 176 20.32 -0.13 -18.57
CA SER A 176 20.07 0.20 -17.17
C SER A 176 20.59 -0.92 -16.26
N ASP A 177 21.29 -0.51 -15.21
CA ASP A 177 21.74 -1.40 -14.14
C ASP A 177 21.28 -0.84 -12.80
N CYS A 178 20.92 -1.71 -11.87
CA CYS A 178 20.48 -1.28 -10.54
C CYS A 178 21.24 -2.06 -9.47
N THR A 179 21.93 -1.29 -8.62
CA THR A 179 22.60 -1.79 -7.42
C THR A 179 21.89 -1.26 -6.19
N HIS A 180 21.97 -1.96 -5.06
CA HIS A 180 21.35 -1.47 -3.83
C HIS A 180 22.27 -1.67 -2.62
N THR A 181 22.21 -0.71 -1.71
CA THR A 181 22.88 -0.76 -0.41
C THR A 181 21.86 -0.41 0.67
N GLY A 182 21.31 -1.43 1.34
CA GLY A 182 20.26 -1.23 2.33
C GLY A 182 18.94 -0.80 1.69
N ASP A 183 18.38 0.33 2.13
CA ASP A 183 17.11 0.90 1.63
C ASP A 183 17.32 1.83 0.41
N ILE A 184 18.56 1.99 -0.07
CA ILE A 184 18.91 2.87 -1.20
C ILE A 184 19.24 2.02 -2.43
N TYR A 185 18.52 2.29 -3.53
CA TYR A 185 18.75 1.72 -4.85
C TYR A 185 19.42 2.77 -5.74
N ALA A 186 20.59 2.47 -6.27
CA ALA A 186 21.28 3.28 -7.26
C ALA A 186 21.00 2.69 -8.65
N VAL A 187 20.27 3.43 -9.47
CA VAL A 187 19.97 3.06 -10.86
C VAL A 187 20.90 3.85 -11.77
N THR A 188 21.72 3.16 -12.55
CA THR A 188 22.62 3.76 -13.53
C THR A 188 22.10 3.48 -14.93
N TYR A 189 21.91 4.55 -15.69
CA TYR A 189 21.54 4.52 -17.11
C TYR A 189 22.79 4.85 -17.94
N SER A 190 23.20 3.93 -18.81
CA SER A 190 24.40 4.05 -19.63
C SER A 190 24.04 4.05 -21.12
N GLY A 191 24.56 5.01 -21.88
CA GLY A 191 24.27 5.13 -23.30
C GLY A 191 25.25 6.05 -24.03
N THR A 192 24.85 6.52 -25.21
CA THR A 192 25.62 7.51 -25.98
C THR A 192 24.81 8.79 -26.09
N HIS A 193 25.44 9.95 -25.92
CA HIS A 193 24.84 11.26 -26.15
C HIS A 193 25.82 12.12 -26.96
N GLU A 194 25.36 12.65 -28.09
CA GLU A 194 26.20 13.40 -29.04
C GLU A 194 27.48 12.64 -29.46
N GLY A 195 27.40 11.31 -29.58
CA GLY A 195 28.54 10.46 -29.92
C GLY A 195 29.57 10.24 -28.80
N LYS A 196 29.29 10.67 -27.56
CA LYS A 196 30.11 10.41 -26.36
C LYS A 196 29.41 9.42 -25.44
N THR A 197 30.18 8.62 -24.70
CA THR A 197 29.62 7.75 -23.67
C THR A 197 29.07 8.59 -22.51
N ALA A 198 27.85 8.30 -22.10
CA ALA A 198 27.15 9.02 -21.04
C ALA A 198 26.59 8.04 -20.02
N GLU A 199 26.72 8.37 -18.74
CA GLU A 199 26.13 7.62 -17.63
C GLU A 199 25.38 8.57 -16.70
N ILE A 200 24.16 8.20 -16.30
CA ILE A 200 23.33 8.96 -15.38
C ILE A 200 22.97 8.05 -14.21
N THR A 201 23.28 8.47 -12.98
CA THR A 201 22.94 7.73 -11.76
C THR A 201 21.83 8.43 -10.99
N VAL A 202 20.76 7.70 -10.72
CA VAL A 202 19.62 8.14 -9.93
C VAL A 202 19.49 7.26 -8.71
N ASN A 203 19.56 7.87 -7.53
CA ASN A 203 19.32 7.20 -6.27
C ASN A 203 17.85 7.25 -5.89
N VAL A 204 17.34 6.10 -5.45
CA VAL A 204 15.97 5.90 -5.02
C VAL A 204 16.00 5.34 -3.60
N GLU A 205 15.54 6.12 -2.62
CA GLU A 205 15.27 5.60 -1.28
C GLU A 205 13.92 4.87 -1.31
N HIS A 206 13.93 3.56 -1.09
CA HIS A 206 12.73 2.73 -1.08
C HIS A 206 12.64 1.96 0.24
N ASP A 207 11.60 2.24 1.02
CA ASP A 207 11.43 1.66 2.37
C ASP A 207 10.70 0.31 2.39
N GLY A 208 10.46 -0.24 1.21
CA GLY A 208 9.69 -1.47 0.98
C GLY A 208 8.23 -1.23 0.59
N TYR A 209 7.73 0.00 0.76
CA TYR A 209 6.33 0.38 0.47
C TYR A 209 6.21 1.42 -0.64
N ILE A 210 6.96 2.52 -0.53
CA ILE A 210 6.94 3.63 -1.49
C ILE A 210 8.36 4.14 -1.79
N PHE A 211 8.53 4.86 -2.90
CA PHE A 211 9.67 5.76 -3.09
C PHE A 211 9.52 6.91 -2.11
N LYS A 212 10.49 7.04 -1.21
CA LYS A 212 10.55 8.15 -0.26
C LYS A 212 11.21 9.36 -0.85
N ASP A 213 12.30 9.13 -1.57
CA ASP A 213 13.11 10.15 -2.17
C ASP A 213 13.71 9.62 -3.46
N ILE A 214 13.79 10.48 -4.46
CA ILE A 214 14.38 10.18 -5.76
C ILE A 214 15.31 11.35 -6.09
N THR A 215 16.60 11.09 -6.07
CA THR A 215 17.63 12.11 -6.25
C THR A 215 18.56 11.72 -7.39
N PRO A 216 18.68 12.54 -8.44
CA PRO A 216 19.72 12.36 -9.44
C PRO A 216 21.07 12.70 -8.80
N GLU A 217 21.93 11.69 -8.65
CA GLU A 217 23.18 11.80 -7.88
C GLU A 217 24.34 12.27 -8.76
N GLY A 218 24.47 11.72 -9.96
CA GLY A 218 25.66 11.94 -10.78
C GLY A 218 25.38 11.80 -12.28
N ILE A 219 26.11 12.58 -13.08
CA ILE A 219 26.15 12.44 -14.53
C ILE A 219 27.61 12.40 -14.96
N THR A 220 27.99 11.37 -15.72
CA THR A 220 29.33 11.19 -16.27
C THR A 220 29.28 11.28 -17.79
N LEU A 221 30.10 12.15 -18.38
CA LEU A 221 30.26 12.28 -19.83
C LEU A 221 31.71 12.00 -20.23
N ASP A 222 31.94 11.03 -21.11
CA ASP A 222 33.27 10.61 -21.60
C ASP A 222 34.26 10.32 -20.44
N GLY A 223 33.75 9.67 -19.39
CA GLY A 223 34.51 9.33 -18.19
C GLY A 223 34.83 10.51 -17.25
N LYS A 224 34.23 11.68 -17.48
CA LYS A 224 34.30 12.83 -16.55
C LYS A 224 32.97 13.01 -15.85
N GLU A 225 32.99 12.90 -14.53
CA GLU A 225 31.87 13.23 -13.67
C GLU A 225 31.68 14.76 -13.65
N LEU A 226 30.45 15.20 -13.87
CA LEU A 226 30.08 16.62 -13.78
C LEU A 226 29.92 17.00 -12.30
N GLU A 227 30.38 18.18 -11.92
CA GLU A 227 30.30 18.69 -10.54
C GLU A 227 29.42 19.93 -10.44
N ASP A 228 28.85 20.16 -9.26
CA ASP A 228 28.15 21.36 -8.82
C ASP A 228 27.15 21.95 -9.85
N ASP A 229 27.48 23.09 -10.45
CA ASP A 229 26.56 23.83 -11.33
C ASP A 229 26.42 23.18 -12.71
N GLU A 230 27.50 22.58 -13.24
CA GLU A 230 27.44 21.85 -14.52
C GLU A 230 26.54 20.62 -14.43
N LEU A 231 26.54 19.96 -13.26
CA LEU A 231 25.66 18.84 -12.96
C LEU A 231 24.20 19.28 -12.87
N LYS A 232 23.90 20.39 -12.19
CA LYS A 232 22.52 20.91 -12.08
C LYS A 232 21.96 21.37 -13.42
N ASP A 233 22.76 22.07 -14.22
CA ASP A 233 22.36 22.53 -15.54
C ASP A 233 22.05 21.32 -16.43
N MET A 234 22.93 20.31 -16.43
CA MET A 234 22.71 19.09 -17.20
C MET A 234 21.48 18.30 -16.72
N GLN A 235 21.24 18.21 -15.39
CA GLN A 235 20.03 17.60 -14.87
C GLN A 235 18.76 18.33 -15.32
N LYS A 236 18.78 19.67 -15.33
CA LYS A 236 17.66 20.46 -15.85
C LYS A 236 17.44 20.21 -17.34
N THR A 237 18.51 20.17 -18.14
CA THR A 237 18.42 19.85 -19.58
C THR A 237 17.85 18.46 -19.82
N ILE A 238 18.29 17.44 -19.08
CA ILE A 238 17.80 16.07 -19.24
C ILE A 238 16.33 15.95 -18.84
N PHE A 239 15.95 16.47 -17.67
CA PHE A 239 14.64 16.18 -17.10
C PHE A 239 13.55 17.20 -17.47
N VAL A 240 13.90 18.45 -17.74
CA VAL A 240 12.92 19.52 -18.07
C VAL A 240 12.92 19.84 -19.57
N GLY A 241 14.07 19.71 -20.24
CA GLY A 241 14.29 20.14 -21.62
C GLY A 241 14.50 21.65 -21.75
N ASP A 242 15.02 22.09 -22.90
CA ASP A 242 15.42 23.48 -23.20
C ASP A 242 14.25 24.51 -23.24
N GLU A 243 13.01 24.09 -22.99
CA GLU A 243 11.85 25.02 -22.98
C GLU A 243 11.68 25.79 -21.67
N ALA A 244 12.56 25.62 -20.69
CA ALA A 244 12.56 26.35 -19.43
C ALA A 244 13.68 27.41 -19.35
N ASP A 245 13.84 28.20 -20.40
CA ASP A 245 14.46 29.52 -20.30
C ASP A 245 13.37 30.58 -20.06
N ASP A 246 13.68 31.47 -19.12
CA ASP A 246 12.96 32.69 -18.71
C ASP A 246 11.86 32.57 -17.64
N GLU A 247 12.12 32.05 -16.43
CA GLU A 247 11.55 32.61 -15.18
C GLU A 247 12.40 32.31 -13.92
N GLU A 248 13.73 32.42 -13.97
CA GLU A 248 14.52 32.67 -12.75
C GLU A 248 15.57 33.77 -13.00
N GLU A 249 15.11 35.02 -13.10
CA GLU A 249 15.92 36.15 -12.64
C GLU A 249 15.04 37.11 -11.84
N ASN A 250 15.28 37.15 -10.53
CA ASN A 250 15.66 38.35 -9.79
C ASN A 250 15.04 38.38 -8.38
N SER A 251 15.73 37.77 -7.40
CA SER A 251 15.60 38.21 -6.00
C SER A 251 16.93 38.15 -5.26
N GLU A 252 17.97 38.76 -5.84
CA GLU A 252 19.05 39.33 -5.04
C GLU A 252 19.14 40.84 -5.25
N VAL A 253 18.57 41.60 -4.31
CA VAL A 253 19.14 42.90 -3.96
C VAL A 253 19.25 42.97 -2.44
N SER A 254 20.47 42.76 -1.98
CA SER A 254 20.95 43.30 -0.71
C SER A 254 21.14 44.82 -0.85
N SER A 255 20.61 45.60 0.08
CA SER A 255 21.42 46.53 0.90
C SER A 255 20.57 47.47 1.78
N GLU A 256 21.11 47.65 2.98
CA GLU A 256 20.78 48.60 4.03
C GLU A 256 20.63 50.08 3.62
N LYS A 257 19.92 50.81 4.50
CA LYS A 257 19.90 52.27 4.77
C LYS A 257 18.89 53.13 4.00
N ALA A 258 17.87 53.58 4.72
CA ALA A 258 17.61 55.02 4.92
C ALA A 258 16.74 55.24 6.17
N SER A 259 17.29 55.95 7.14
CA SER A 259 16.55 56.75 8.10
C SER A 259 15.90 57.95 7.39
N GLU A 260 14.66 58.31 7.72
CA GLU A 260 14.22 59.65 8.19
C GLU A 260 12.72 59.89 7.92
N LYS A 261 12.04 60.31 8.99
CA LYS A 261 10.99 61.35 9.08
C LYS A 261 9.86 61.36 8.03
N GLU A 262 8.63 61.15 8.49
CA GLU A 262 7.74 62.20 9.00
C GLU A 262 6.66 61.59 9.92
#